data_AF-A0A7V9NME8-F1
#
_entry.id   AF-A0A7V9NME8-F1
#
_cell.length_a   1.000
_cell.length_b   1.000
_cell.length_c   1.000
_cell.angle_alpha   90.00
_cell.angle_beta   90.00
_cell.angle_gamma   90.00
#
_symmetry.space_group_name_H-M   'P 1'
#
loop_
_entity.id
_entity.type
_entity.pdbx_description
1 polymer ?
#
loop_
_entity_poly.entity_id
_entity_poly.type
_entity_poly.pdbx_seq_one_letter_code
_entity_poly.pdbx_strand_id
1 'polypeptide(L)'
;MQKQERRERRGLGKRGGGFGKRDGGGKHGGDRAMRRGLSQLNLTDAQKEQTRSIFEKYKTSTETQREEMRGFAMKKRDGIISAEEKARMKELKAQMRTSSEQINKEVLAILTAEQRTQLDQMKEQMRKTREERRQLRQNRQAPPATTDN
;
A
#
# COMPACT_ATOMS: atom_id res chain seq x y z
N MET A 1 7.30 -65.44 0.15
CA MET A 1 8.46 -64.52 0.30
C MET A 1 8.73 -63.85 -1.03
N GLN A 2 8.52 -62.53 -1.16
CA GLN A 2 9.30 -61.65 -2.04
C GLN A 2 8.92 -60.19 -1.76
N LYS A 3 9.82 -59.50 -1.06
CA LYS A 3 9.92 -58.04 -0.99
C LYS A 3 10.55 -57.57 -2.31
N GLN A 4 9.99 -56.54 -2.93
CA GLN A 4 10.65 -55.36 -3.54
C GLN A 4 9.74 -54.74 -4.62
N GLU A 5 9.85 -53.42 -4.78
CA GLU A 5 9.31 -52.62 -5.90
C GLU A 5 7.80 -52.33 -5.98
N ARG A 6 7.22 -51.66 -4.96
CA ARG A 6 6.08 -50.74 -5.17
C ARG A 6 6.08 -49.59 -4.15
N ARG A 7 7.20 -48.89 -4.03
CA ARG A 7 7.36 -47.74 -3.11
C ARG A 7 8.04 -46.55 -3.77
N GLU A 8 7.67 -46.24 -5.01
CA GLU A 8 8.05 -44.96 -5.62
C GLU A 8 6.85 -44.40 -6.40
N ARG A 9 6.66 -43.08 -6.31
CA ARG A 9 5.61 -42.24 -6.92
C ARG A 9 4.30 -42.02 -6.14
N ARG A 10 4.39 -41.76 -4.83
CA ARG A 10 3.48 -40.82 -4.15
C ARG A 10 4.27 -39.71 -3.47
N GLY A 11 5.13 -39.05 -4.25
CA GLY A 11 5.68 -37.75 -3.90
C GLY A 11 4.62 -36.68 -4.11
N LEU A 12 4.03 -36.23 -3.00
CA LEU A 12 3.53 -34.87 -2.76
C LEU A 12 3.12 -34.10 -4.03
N GLY A 13 1.87 -34.34 -4.46
CA GLY A 13 1.21 -33.52 -5.45
C GLY A 13 1.34 -32.05 -5.06
N LYS A 14 2.02 -31.31 -5.95
CA LYS A 14 2.21 -29.87 -5.95
C LYS A 14 0.95 -29.14 -5.46
N ARG A 15 0.89 -28.79 -4.16
CA ARG A 15 0.17 -27.58 -3.70
C ARG A 15 1.01 -26.36 -4.08
N GLY A 16 1.29 -26.23 -5.37
CA GLY A 16 1.83 -25.03 -6.00
C GLY A 16 0.66 -24.21 -6.51
N GLY A 17 -0.24 -23.81 -5.62
CA GLY A 17 -1.20 -22.75 -5.92
C GLY A 17 -0.40 -21.49 -6.13
N GLY A 18 -0.02 -21.24 -7.39
CA GLY A 18 0.72 -20.08 -7.81
C GLY A 18 -0.06 -18.84 -7.39
N PHE A 19 0.32 -18.27 -6.25
CA PHE A 19 0.06 -16.87 -5.95
C PHE A 19 0.82 -16.10 -7.02
N GLY A 20 0.12 -15.83 -8.12
CA GLY A 20 0.57 -14.99 -9.19
C GLY A 20 1.18 -13.73 -8.59
N LYS A 21 2.38 -13.42 -9.08
CA LYS A 21 3.12 -12.18 -8.88
C LYS A 21 2.17 -10.99 -8.77
N ARG A 22 1.76 -10.64 -7.54
CA ARG A 22 1.17 -9.34 -7.25
C ARG A 22 2.34 -8.38 -7.04
N ASP A 23 3.04 -8.10 -8.13
CA ASP A 23 3.87 -6.90 -8.29
C ASP A 23 2.92 -5.70 -8.28
N GLY A 24 2.45 -5.37 -7.09
CA GLY A 24 1.40 -4.40 -6.86
C GLY A 24 1.51 -3.84 -5.46
N GLY A 25 2.73 -3.51 -5.03
CA GLY A 25 3.00 -2.67 -3.87
C GLY A 25 2.52 -1.25 -4.16
N GLY A 26 1.19 -1.10 -4.28
CA GLY A 26 0.52 0.12 -4.67
C GLY A 26 0.94 1.26 -3.75
N LYS A 27 1.24 2.41 -4.39
CA LYS A 27 1.42 3.73 -3.79
C LYS A 27 0.11 4.24 -3.13
N HIS A 28 -0.63 3.40 -2.43
CA HIS A 28 -1.95 3.67 -1.85
C HIS A 28 -1.90 3.91 -0.34
N GLY A 29 -0.89 4.65 0.12
CA GLY A 29 -0.52 4.63 1.53
C GLY A 29 -0.42 5.98 2.23
N GLY A 30 -0.71 7.13 1.61
CA GLY A 30 -0.55 8.43 2.28
C GLY A 30 -1.33 8.49 3.60
N ASP A 31 -2.65 8.44 3.50
CA ASP A 31 -3.55 8.52 4.65
C ASP A 31 -3.43 7.31 5.58
N ARG A 32 -3.20 6.11 5.02
CA ARG A 32 -3.07 4.89 5.81
C ARG A 32 -1.76 4.84 6.61
N ALA A 33 -0.66 5.32 6.03
CA ALA A 33 0.61 5.44 6.74
C ALA A 33 0.53 6.54 7.80
N MET A 34 -0.12 7.68 7.48
CA MET A 34 -0.39 8.72 8.48
C MET A 34 -1.20 8.16 9.65
N ARG A 35 -2.33 7.50 9.40
CA ARG A 35 -3.15 6.89 10.46
C ARG A 35 -2.36 5.92 11.34
N ARG A 36 -1.49 5.11 10.75
CA ARG A 36 -0.60 4.20 11.49
C ARG A 36 0.49 4.91 12.29
N GLY A 37 0.97 6.05 11.80
CA GLY A 37 1.91 6.91 12.53
C GLY A 37 1.23 7.54 13.74
N LEU A 38 0.06 8.14 13.53
CA LEU A 38 -0.75 8.76 14.59
C LEU A 38 -1.15 7.77 15.69
N SER A 39 -1.48 6.52 15.35
CA SER A 39 -1.82 5.50 16.36
C SER A 39 -0.67 5.10 17.27
N GLN A 40 0.57 5.42 16.90
CA GLN A 40 1.77 5.17 17.70
C GLN A 40 2.20 6.41 18.50
N LEU A 41 1.57 7.56 18.26
CA LEU A 41 1.74 8.74 19.09
C LEU A 41 0.80 8.64 20.30
N ASN A 42 1.26 9.21 21.42
CA ASN A 42 0.42 9.41 22.61
C ASN A 42 -0.54 10.58 22.36
N LEU A 43 -1.55 10.37 21.53
CA LEU A 43 -2.61 11.35 21.27
C LEU A 43 -3.59 11.39 22.45
N THR A 44 -4.00 12.60 22.84
CA THR A 44 -5.13 12.76 23.77
C THR A 44 -6.42 12.28 23.12
N ASP A 45 -7.44 11.96 23.92
CA ASP A 45 -8.71 11.49 23.37
C ASP A 45 -9.40 12.58 22.52
N ALA A 46 -9.28 13.85 22.93
CA ALA A 46 -9.72 14.98 22.12
C ALA A 46 -8.99 15.05 20.76
N GLN A 47 -7.66 14.85 20.72
CA GLN A 47 -6.90 14.81 19.47
C GLN A 47 -7.30 13.62 18.58
N LYS A 48 -7.58 12.45 19.17
CA LYS A 48 -8.04 11.26 18.43
C LYS A 48 -9.40 11.51 17.79
N GLU A 49 -10.33 12.11 18.53
CA GLU A 49 -11.66 12.44 18.04
C GLU A 49 -11.62 13.48 16.90
N GLN A 50 -10.85 14.55 17.08
CA GLN A 50 -10.61 15.55 16.02
C GLN A 50 -9.99 14.92 14.77
N THR A 51 -8.95 14.10 14.95
CA THR A 51 -8.32 13.36 13.86
C THR A 51 -9.34 12.51 13.11
N ARG A 52 -10.18 11.77 13.84
CA ARG A 52 -11.21 10.90 13.27
C ARG A 52 -12.22 11.71 12.46
N SER A 53 -12.71 12.81 13.02
CA SER A 53 -13.66 13.72 12.36
C SER A 53 -13.08 14.30 11.06
N ILE A 54 -11.82 14.74 11.06
CA ILE A 54 -11.11 15.19 9.85
C ILE A 54 -11.14 14.08 8.79
N PHE A 55 -10.71 12.86 9.14
CA PHE A 55 -10.71 11.77 8.18
C PHE A 55 -12.10 11.39 7.67
N GLU A 56 -13.13 11.44 8.52
CA GLU A 56 -14.52 11.14 8.14
C GLU A 56 -15.07 12.20 7.19
N LYS A 57 -14.86 13.50 7.50
CA LYS A 57 -15.22 14.62 6.63
C LYS A 57 -14.65 14.43 5.22
N TYR A 58 -13.34 14.18 5.10
CA TYR A 58 -12.71 14.00 3.79
C TYR A 58 -13.07 12.65 3.14
N LYS A 59 -13.39 11.63 3.93
CA LYS A 59 -13.88 10.35 3.38
C LYS A 59 -15.19 10.56 2.64
N THR A 60 -16.13 11.27 3.25
CA THR A 60 -17.44 11.58 2.66
C THR A 60 -17.29 12.54 1.48
N SER A 61 -16.50 13.60 1.61
CA SER A 61 -16.34 14.58 0.52
C SER A 61 -15.64 14.03 -0.73
N THR A 62 -14.90 12.92 -0.60
CA THR A 62 -14.18 12.27 -1.70
C THR A 62 -14.80 10.93 -2.14
N GLU A 63 -15.99 10.59 -1.63
CA GLU A 63 -16.61 9.28 -1.85
C GLU A 63 -16.88 9.01 -3.33
N THR A 64 -17.54 9.95 -4.02
CA THR A 64 -17.85 9.84 -5.45
C THR A 64 -16.60 9.66 -6.30
N GLN A 65 -15.55 10.45 -6.06
CA GLN A 65 -14.28 10.34 -6.79
C GLN A 65 -13.60 8.98 -6.56
N ARG A 66 -13.75 8.41 -5.35
CA ARG A 66 -13.21 7.07 -5.04
C ARG A 66 -14.00 5.97 -5.75
N GLU A 67 -15.31 6.11 -5.86
CA GLU A 67 -16.16 5.19 -6.61
C GLU A 67 -15.83 5.23 -8.10
N GLU A 68 -15.71 6.42 -8.70
CA GLU A 68 -15.26 6.59 -10.08
C GLU A 68 -13.89 5.94 -10.31
N MET A 69 -12.93 6.22 -9.43
CA MET A 69 -11.60 5.59 -9.48
C MET A 69 -11.65 4.06 -9.39
N ARG A 70 -12.55 3.50 -8.57
CA ARG A 70 -12.75 2.04 -8.48
C ARG A 70 -13.29 1.50 -9.80
N GLY A 71 -14.29 2.15 -10.38
CA GLY A 71 -14.85 1.77 -11.69
C GLY A 71 -13.78 1.75 -12.79
N PHE A 72 -12.98 2.82 -12.89
CA PHE A 72 -11.88 2.85 -13.86
C PHE A 72 -10.78 1.84 -13.56
N ALA A 73 -10.50 1.54 -12.28
CA ALA A 73 -9.53 0.51 -11.92
C ALA A 73 -9.99 -0.90 -12.34
N MET A 74 -11.28 -1.20 -12.26
CA MET A 74 -11.87 -2.45 -12.79
C MET A 74 -11.74 -2.50 -14.31
N LYS A 75 -12.19 -1.47 -15.03
CA LYS A 75 -12.04 -1.38 -16.50
C LYS A 75 -10.58 -1.52 -16.94
N LYS A 76 -9.64 -0.92 -16.19
CA LYS A 76 -8.21 -1.05 -16.46
C LYS A 76 -7.70 -2.48 -16.26
N ARG A 77 -8.15 -3.15 -15.21
CA ARG A 77 -7.79 -4.56 -14.94
C ARG A 77 -8.32 -5.47 -16.04
N ASP A 78 -9.52 -5.18 -16.52
CA ASP A 78 -10.21 -5.99 -17.53
C ASP A 78 -9.75 -5.61 -18.96
N GLY A 79 -8.83 -4.64 -19.10
CA GLY A 79 -8.20 -4.26 -20.37
C GLY A 79 -9.04 -3.35 -21.27
N ILE A 80 -10.23 -2.94 -20.83
CA ILE A 80 -11.23 -2.22 -21.63
C ILE A 80 -11.23 -0.69 -21.42
N ILE A 81 -10.26 -0.16 -20.70
CA ILE A 81 -10.22 1.27 -20.35
C ILE A 81 -9.81 2.15 -21.56
N SER A 82 -10.58 3.20 -21.83
CA SER A 82 -10.32 4.15 -22.91
C SER A 82 -9.18 5.14 -22.58
N ALA A 83 -8.71 5.89 -23.58
CA ALA A 83 -7.71 6.94 -23.37
C ALA A 83 -8.25 8.10 -22.51
N GLU A 84 -9.51 8.49 -22.73
CA GLU A 84 -10.20 9.53 -21.96
C GLU A 84 -10.38 9.12 -20.49
N GLU A 85 -10.77 7.88 -20.24
CA GLU A 85 -10.90 7.33 -18.88
C GLU A 85 -9.54 7.27 -18.16
N LYS A 86 -8.45 6.98 -18.89
CA LYS A 86 -7.08 7.07 -18.34
C LYS A 86 -6.73 8.52 -17.97
N ALA A 87 -7.13 9.51 -18.77
CA ALA A 87 -6.90 10.92 -18.48
C ALA A 87 -7.72 11.35 -17.25
N ARG A 88 -9.00 11.01 -17.19
CA ARG A 88 -9.86 11.28 -16.02
C ARG A 88 -9.32 10.63 -14.75
N MET A 89 -8.80 9.40 -14.83
CA MET A 89 -8.14 8.75 -13.69
C MET A 89 -6.90 9.50 -13.20
N LYS A 90 -6.13 10.15 -14.09
CA LYS A 90 -4.99 10.99 -13.67
C LYS A 90 -5.46 12.23 -12.93
N GLU A 91 -6.52 12.87 -13.42
CA GLU A 91 -7.13 14.04 -12.78
C GLU A 91 -7.68 13.70 -11.39
N LEU A 92 -8.47 12.62 -11.28
CA LEU A 92 -9.00 12.15 -10.00
C LEU A 92 -7.87 11.83 -9.01
N LYS A 93 -6.75 11.26 -9.46
CA LYS A 93 -5.58 11.04 -8.59
C LYS A 93 -4.97 12.34 -8.08
N ALA A 94 -4.91 13.38 -8.91
CA ALA A 94 -4.42 14.69 -8.49
C ALA A 94 -5.35 15.30 -7.44
N GLN A 95 -6.68 15.26 -7.67
CA GLN A 95 -7.67 15.73 -6.70
C GLN A 95 -7.57 14.99 -5.36
N MET A 96 -7.49 13.65 -5.40
CA MET A 96 -7.32 12.85 -4.18
C MET A 96 -6.01 13.17 -3.45
N ARG A 97 -4.92 13.45 -4.18
CA ARG A 97 -3.65 13.87 -3.58
C ARG A 97 -3.81 15.20 -2.85
N THR A 98 -4.47 16.18 -3.46
CA THR A 98 -4.76 17.47 -2.82
C THR A 98 -5.56 17.27 -1.53
N SER A 99 -6.60 16.43 -1.54
CA SER A 99 -7.37 16.10 -0.34
C SER A 99 -6.50 15.45 0.74
N SER A 100 -5.64 14.49 0.38
CA SER A 100 -4.67 13.91 1.32
C SER A 100 -3.71 14.95 1.92
N GLU A 101 -3.23 15.90 1.11
CA GLU A 101 -2.37 16.99 1.59
C GLU A 101 -3.11 17.92 2.56
N GLN A 102 -4.39 18.20 2.32
CA GLN A 102 -5.24 18.97 3.23
C GLN A 102 -5.49 18.24 4.55
N ILE A 103 -5.85 16.95 4.51
CA ILE A 103 -5.95 16.11 5.70
C ILE A 103 -4.66 16.18 6.50
N ASN A 104 -3.51 16.02 5.84
CA ASN A 104 -2.22 16.05 6.52
C ASN A 104 -1.98 17.39 7.22
N LYS A 105 -2.33 18.51 6.59
CA LYS A 105 -2.19 19.86 7.18
C LYS A 105 -3.11 20.04 8.39
N GLU A 106 -4.39 19.67 8.28
CA GLU A 106 -5.35 19.78 9.37
C GLU A 106 -4.96 18.89 10.57
N VAL A 107 -4.50 17.67 10.30
CA VAL A 107 -3.99 16.78 11.35
C VAL A 107 -2.72 17.32 11.99
N LEU A 108 -1.77 17.87 11.23
CA LEU A 108 -0.56 18.45 11.84
C LEU A 108 -0.91 19.64 12.73
N ALA A 109 -1.92 20.44 12.38
CA ALA A 109 -2.35 21.59 13.16
C ALA A 109 -2.80 21.22 14.58
N ILE A 110 -3.40 20.04 14.79
CA ILE A 110 -3.87 19.58 16.12
C ILE A 110 -2.76 18.92 16.97
N LEU A 111 -1.62 18.57 16.37
CA LEU A 111 -0.50 17.93 17.07
C LEU A 111 0.39 18.98 17.75
N THR A 112 0.90 18.62 18.93
CA THR A 112 1.93 19.42 19.63
C THR A 112 3.26 19.36 18.88
N ALA A 113 4.17 20.31 19.16
CA ALA A 113 5.50 20.36 18.53
C ALA A 113 6.31 19.06 18.75
N GLU A 114 6.22 18.49 19.95
CA GLU A 114 6.87 17.22 20.30
C GLU A 114 6.28 16.04 19.50
N GLN A 115 4.94 15.96 19.41
CA GLN A 115 4.26 14.92 18.63
C GLN A 115 4.58 15.03 17.12
N ARG A 116 4.71 16.25 16.58
CA ARG A 116 5.15 16.47 15.19
C ARG A 116 6.56 15.93 14.96
N THR A 117 7.48 16.22 15.88
CA THR A 117 8.87 15.75 15.80
C THR A 117 8.94 14.22 15.83
N GLN A 118 8.19 13.58 16.73
CA GLN A 118 8.08 12.12 16.78
C GLN A 118 7.52 11.56 15.47
N LEU A 119 6.47 12.15 14.93
CA LEU A 119 5.88 11.72 13.66
C LEU A 119 6.89 11.80 12.51
N ASP A 120 7.71 12.85 12.45
CA ASP A 120 8.71 13.01 11.40
C ASP A 120 9.86 12.01 11.53
N GLN A 121 10.32 11.72 12.76
CA GLN A 121 11.29 10.64 13.01
C GLN A 121 10.75 9.28 12.56
N MET A 122 9.48 8.99 12.86
CA MET A 122 8.82 7.76 12.42
C MET A 122 8.69 7.68 10.90
N LYS A 123 8.36 8.80 10.21
CA LYS A 123 8.33 8.85 8.75
C LYS A 123 9.70 8.52 8.16
N GLU A 124 10.76 9.06 8.72
CA GLU A 124 12.13 8.80 8.29
C GLU A 124 12.51 7.32 8.47
N GLN A 125 12.20 6.74 9.62
CA GLN A 125 12.43 5.32 9.88
C GLN A 125 11.63 4.42 8.92
N MET A 126 10.37 4.77 8.65
CA MET A 126 9.55 4.08 7.66
C MET A 126 10.14 4.18 6.25
N ARG A 127 10.73 5.33 5.89
CA ARG A 127 11.40 5.53 4.59
C ARG A 127 12.60 4.60 4.46
N LYS A 128 13.50 4.58 5.45
CA LYS A 128 14.67 3.68 5.50
C LYS A 128 14.27 2.21 5.38
N THR A 129 13.31 1.79 6.22
CA THR A 129 12.80 0.41 6.21
C THR A 129 12.19 0.03 4.86
N ARG A 130 11.55 1.00 4.17
CA ARG A 130 10.97 0.77 2.85
C ARG A 130 12.04 0.64 1.77
N GLU A 131 13.11 1.43 1.86
CA GLU A 131 14.27 1.37 0.96
C GLU A 131 15.02 0.05 1.10
N GLU A 132 15.32 -0.39 2.32
CA GLU A 132 15.94 -1.69 2.61
C GLU A 132 15.10 -2.84 2.04
N ARG A 133 13.78 -2.85 2.28
CA ARG A 133 12.88 -3.85 1.69
C ARG A 133 12.84 -3.78 0.17
N ARG A 134 13.01 -2.59 -0.43
CA ARG A 134 13.08 -2.43 -1.88
C ARG A 134 14.36 -3.05 -2.43
N GLN A 135 15.51 -2.82 -1.78
CA GLN A 135 16.80 -3.41 -2.14
C GLN A 135 16.76 -4.94 -2.00
N LEU A 136 16.24 -5.48 -0.89
CA LEU A 136 16.11 -6.93 -0.71
C LEU A 136 15.24 -7.60 -1.79
N ARG A 137 14.19 -6.92 -2.26
CA ARG A 137 13.35 -7.40 -3.37
C ARG A 137 14.10 -7.36 -4.69
N GLN A 138 14.88 -6.32 -4.96
CA GLN A 138 15.71 -6.22 -6.15
C GLN A 138 16.76 -7.35 -6.18
N ASN A 139 17.45 -7.58 -5.06
CA ASN A 139 18.46 -8.63 -4.95
C ASN A 139 17.85 -10.04 -5.09
N ARG A 140 16.61 -10.26 -4.64
CA ARG A 140 15.87 -11.53 -4.85
C ARG A 140 15.33 -11.72 -6.27
N GLN A 141 15.20 -10.66 -7.05
CA GLN A 141 14.72 -10.72 -8.44
C GLN A 141 15.87 -10.78 -9.46
N ALA A 142 17.13 -10.64 -9.02
CA ALA A 142 18.28 -10.94 -9.85
C ALA A 142 18.29 -12.46 -10.15
N PRO A 143 18.24 -12.90 -11.42
CA PRO A 143 18.41 -14.31 -11.75
C PRO A 143 19.80 -14.77 -11.27
N PRO A 144 19.97 -16.03 -10.79
CA PRO A 144 21.30 -16.53 -10.49
C PRO A 144 22.14 -16.41 -11.75
N ALA A 145 23.32 -15.79 -11.65
CA ALA A 145 24.29 -15.79 -12.72
C ALA A 145 24.55 -17.24 -13.11
N THR A 146 24.20 -17.60 -14.34
CA THR A 146 24.63 -18.86 -14.94
C THR A 146 26.14 -18.77 -15.07
N THR A 147 26.85 -19.30 -14.07
CA THR A 147 28.24 -19.70 -14.21
C THR A 147 28.27 -20.87 -15.18
N ASP A 148 28.43 -20.56 -16.47
CA ASP A 148 28.96 -21.51 -17.45
C ASP A 148 30.45 -21.72 -17.14
N ASN A 149 30.84 -22.96 -16.92
CA ASN A 149 32.21 -23.42 -16.74
C ASN A 149 32.36 -24.74 -17.51
#